data_AF-A0A0G0GWC0-F1
#
_entry.id   AF-A0A0G0GWC0-F1
#
_cell.length_a   1.000
_cell.length_b   1.000
_cell.length_c   1.000
_cell.angle_alpha   90.00
_cell.angle_beta   90.00
_cell.angle_gamma   90.00
#
_symmetry.space_group_name_H-M   'P 1'
#
loop_
_entity.id
_entity.type
_entity.pdbx_description
1 polymer ?
#
loop_
_entity_poly.entity_id
_entity_poly.type
_entity_poly.pdbx_seq_one_letter_code
_entity_poly.pdbx_strand_id
1 'polypeptide(L)'
;MSQCQFIKQNNEKCEANAMTDKGYCFTHNPETKGAKQLAVIKGGKSPKKNYNPLSPIEISDSRSVVNLLATTINEVRQGKADLRVANCIGYLAGHLIKALEVSELEGRLETVEKVILERRTMR
;
A
#
# COMPACT_ATOMS: atom_id res chain seq x y z
N MET A 1 20.11 -8.42 -28.43
CA MET A 1 20.85 -7.98 -27.23
C MET A 1 21.83 -9.09 -26.87
N SER A 2 23.11 -8.76 -26.68
CA SER A 2 24.12 -9.73 -26.22
C SER A 2 24.10 -9.83 -24.69
N GLN A 3 24.53 -10.97 -24.16
CA GLN A 3 24.65 -11.20 -22.72
C GLN A 3 26.02 -10.69 -22.21
N CYS A 4 26.06 -10.20 -20.98
CA CYS A 4 27.29 -9.73 -20.33
C CYS A 4 28.40 -10.80 -20.33
N GLN A 5 29.60 -10.41 -20.77
CA GLN A 5 30.76 -11.32 -20.89
C GLN A 5 31.48 -11.63 -19.57
N PHE A 6 31.10 -10.98 -18.46
CA PHE A 6 31.73 -11.17 -17.14
C PHE A 6 31.47 -12.57 -16.56
N ILE A 7 32.52 -13.20 -16.03
CA ILE A 7 32.48 -14.47 -15.31
C ILE A 7 32.53 -14.18 -13.79
N LYS A 8 31.53 -14.69 -13.07
CA LYS A 8 31.38 -14.53 -11.62
C LYS A 8 32.38 -15.43 -10.87
N GLN A 9 32.51 -15.23 -9.55
CA GLN A 9 33.36 -16.04 -8.67
C GLN A 9 32.98 -17.53 -8.63
N ASN A 10 31.72 -17.85 -8.92
CA ASN A 10 31.22 -19.23 -9.02
C ASN A 10 31.43 -19.85 -10.42
N ASN A 11 32.30 -19.27 -11.26
CA ASN A 11 32.55 -19.65 -12.65
C ASN A 11 31.36 -19.54 -13.61
N GLU A 12 30.21 -19.01 -13.17
CA GLU A 12 29.08 -18.79 -14.05
C GLU A 12 29.18 -17.45 -14.77
N LYS A 13 28.68 -17.42 -16.01
CA LYS A 13 28.53 -16.18 -16.77
C LYS A 13 27.43 -15.31 -16.16
N CYS A 14 27.60 -13.99 -16.20
CA CYS A 14 26.57 -13.06 -15.79
C CYS A 14 25.31 -13.19 -16.69
N GLU A 15 24.15 -13.36 -16.07
CA GLU A 15 22.85 -13.52 -16.77
C GLU A 15 22.26 -12.20 -17.28
N ALA A 16 22.82 -11.07 -16.86
CA ALA A 16 22.33 -9.76 -17.28
C ALA A 16 22.67 -9.48 -18.76
N ASN A 17 21.78 -8.73 -19.42
CA ASN A 17 22.03 -8.20 -20.75
C ASN A 17 23.21 -7.21 -20.74
N ALA A 18 24.07 -7.30 -21.75
CA ALA A 18 25.10 -6.31 -22.00
C ALA A 18 24.47 -4.98 -22.42
N MET A 19 25.13 -3.88 -22.08
CA MET A 19 24.81 -2.57 -22.61
C MET A 19 25.11 -2.54 -24.10
N THR A 20 24.37 -1.72 -24.84
CA THR A 20 24.56 -1.51 -26.28
C THR A 20 26.04 -1.24 -26.58
N ASP A 21 26.63 -2.05 -27.44
CA ASP A 21 28.01 -1.94 -27.94
C ASP A 21 29.14 -2.00 -26.89
N LYS A 22 28.87 -2.46 -25.66
CA LYS A 22 29.89 -2.49 -24.57
C LYS A 22 30.28 -3.88 -24.09
N GLY A 23 29.59 -4.95 -24.51
CA GLY A 23 29.88 -6.34 -24.12
C GLY A 23 29.62 -6.71 -22.64
N TYR A 24 29.43 -5.72 -21.77
CA TYR A 24 29.19 -5.89 -20.33
C TYR A 24 27.89 -5.21 -19.89
N CYS A 25 27.26 -5.70 -18.83
CA CYS A 25 26.12 -5.02 -18.20
C CYS A 25 26.58 -3.80 -17.39
N PHE A 26 25.63 -2.94 -16.99
CA PHE A 26 25.91 -1.74 -16.19
C PHE A 26 26.72 -2.00 -14.91
N THR A 27 26.59 -3.19 -14.32
CA THR A 27 27.27 -3.58 -13.08
C THR A 27 28.73 -4.01 -13.29
N HIS A 28 29.05 -4.61 -14.43
CA HIS A 28 30.35 -5.20 -14.74
C HIS A 28 31.15 -4.41 -15.79
N ASN A 29 30.54 -3.43 -16.45
CA ASN A 29 31.24 -2.53 -17.36
C ASN A 29 32.21 -1.63 -16.55
N PRO A 30 33.53 -1.65 -16.84
CA PRO A 30 34.50 -0.81 -16.15
C PRO A 30 34.22 0.70 -16.27
N GLU A 31 33.66 1.13 -17.40
CA GLU A 31 33.38 2.54 -17.68
C GLU A 31 32.24 3.10 -16.83
N THR A 32 31.29 2.24 -16.41
CA THR A 32 30.13 2.66 -15.59
C THR A 32 30.39 2.53 -14.10
N LYS A 33 31.62 2.20 -13.66
CA LYS A 33 31.96 2.00 -12.24
C LYS A 33 31.59 3.21 -11.38
N GLY A 34 31.86 4.43 -11.85
CA GLY A 34 31.48 5.67 -11.16
C GLY A 34 29.95 5.86 -11.06
N ALA A 35 29.24 5.69 -12.19
CA ALA A 35 27.78 5.79 -12.23
C ALA A 35 27.10 4.74 -11.32
N LYS A 36 27.63 3.50 -11.31
CA LYS A 36 27.19 2.43 -10.42
C LYS A 36 27.37 2.81 -8.95
N GLN A 37 28.54 3.34 -8.58
CA GLN A 37 28.80 3.76 -7.19
C GLN A 37 27.84 4.88 -6.77
N LEU A 38 27.58 5.86 -7.63
CA LEU A 38 26.59 6.91 -7.37
C LEU A 38 25.18 6.34 -7.21
N ALA A 39 24.78 5.37 -8.05
CA ALA A 39 23.49 4.70 -7.95
C ALA A 39 23.33 3.92 -6.63
N VAL A 40 24.39 3.22 -6.19
CA VAL A 40 24.40 2.51 -4.89
C VAL A 40 24.29 3.49 -3.73
N ILE A 41 25.06 4.58 -3.74
CA ILE A 41 24.99 5.63 -2.69
C ILE A 41 23.58 6.25 -2.66
N LYS A 42 23.03 6.58 -3.83
CA LYS A 42 21.66 7.11 -3.95
C LYS A 42 20.65 6.11 -3.39
N GLY A 43 20.77 4.82 -3.74
CA GLY A 43 19.93 3.75 -3.21
C GLY A 43 20.02 3.61 -1.69
N GLY A 44 21.22 3.70 -1.12
CA GLY A 44 21.43 3.64 0.33
C GLY A 44 20.97 4.88 1.09
N LYS A 45 20.99 6.06 0.44
CA LYS A 45 20.45 7.32 0.99
C LYS A 45 18.94 7.46 0.80
N SER A 46 18.33 6.68 -0.10
CA SER A 46 16.89 6.66 -0.24
C SER A 46 16.28 6.33 1.12
N PRO A 47 15.31 7.13 1.61
CA PRO A 47 14.70 6.87 2.89
C PRO A 47 14.14 5.46 2.89
N LYS A 48 14.54 4.65 3.88
CA LYS A 48 13.88 3.36 4.13
C LYS A 48 12.40 3.67 4.32
N LYS A 49 11.52 2.91 3.65
CA LYS A 49 10.08 3.01 3.92
C LYS A 49 9.91 2.81 5.42
N ASN A 50 9.50 3.87 6.10
CA ASN A 50 9.38 3.86 7.55
C ASN A 50 8.03 3.21 7.86
N TYR A 51 8.05 1.89 8.06
CA TYR A 51 6.88 1.12 8.45
C TYR A 51 6.69 1.15 9.97
N ASN A 52 6.97 2.28 10.62
CA ASN A 52 6.61 2.40 12.02
C ASN A 52 5.09 2.19 12.11
N PRO A 53 4.64 1.18 12.86
CA PRO A 53 3.23 0.89 12.97
C PRO A 53 2.54 2.12 13.55
N LEU A 54 1.50 2.59 12.85
CA LEU A 54 0.63 3.64 13.37
C LEU A 54 -0.06 3.12 14.63
N SER A 55 -0.41 4.03 15.54
CA SER A 55 -1.15 3.66 16.74
C SER A 55 -2.47 2.98 16.33
N PRO A 56 -2.82 1.85 16.96
CA PRO A 56 -4.06 1.15 16.62
C PRO A 56 -5.27 2.03 16.95
N ILE A 57 -6.28 1.96 16.08
CA ILE A 57 -7.59 2.58 16.28
C ILE A 57 -8.62 1.47 16.14
N GLU A 58 -9.39 1.21 17.19
CA GLU A 58 -10.51 0.28 17.12
C GLU A 58 -11.65 0.89 16.31
N ILE A 59 -12.23 0.10 15.40
CA ILE A 59 -13.30 0.53 14.53
C ILE A 59 -14.53 -0.36 14.78
N SER A 60 -15.51 0.17 15.50
CA SER A 60 -16.73 -0.54 15.90
C SER A 60 -18.00 0.08 15.32
N ASP A 61 -17.96 1.35 14.94
CA ASP A 61 -19.11 2.11 14.44
C ASP A 61 -18.69 3.24 13.47
N SER A 62 -19.66 3.95 12.91
CA SER A 62 -19.39 5.06 11.98
C SER A 62 -18.61 6.21 12.63
N ARG A 63 -18.76 6.45 13.94
CA ARG A 63 -18.04 7.50 14.67
C ARG A 63 -16.55 7.17 14.82
N SER A 64 -16.22 5.91 15.04
CA SER A 64 -14.84 5.44 15.07
C SER A 64 -14.12 5.62 13.73
N VAL A 65 -14.83 5.51 12.61
CA VAL A 65 -14.29 5.82 11.28
C VAL A 65 -13.97 7.32 11.13
N VAL A 66 -14.80 8.22 11.68
CA VAL A 66 -14.51 9.66 11.70
C VAL A 66 -13.20 9.93 12.46
N ASN A 67 -13.01 9.30 13.62
CA ASN A 67 -11.79 9.43 14.41
C ASN A 67 -10.55 8.90 13.68
N LEU A 68 -10.67 7.76 12.99
CA LEU A 68 -9.63 7.22 12.12
C LEU A 68 -9.23 8.24 11.04
N LEU A 69 -10.19 8.75 10.29
CA LEU A 69 -9.92 9.70 9.20
C LEU A 69 -9.31 11.00 9.71
N ALA A 70 -9.82 11.57 10.81
CA ALA A 70 -9.27 12.77 11.42
C ALA A 70 -7.81 12.56 11.89
N THR A 71 -7.52 11.41 12.48
CA THR A 71 -6.16 11.05 12.92
C THR A 71 -5.22 10.94 11.72
N THR A 72 -5.61 10.16 10.71
CA THR A 72 -4.82 9.98 9.48
C THR A 72 -4.55 11.30 8.76
N ILE A 73 -5.54 12.20 8.65
CA ILE A 73 -5.36 13.53 8.05
C ILE A 73 -4.26 14.32 8.79
N ASN A 74 -4.31 14.33 10.12
CA ASN A 74 -3.33 15.04 10.92
C ASN A 74 -1.92 14.43 10.81
N GLU A 75 -1.81 13.10 10.78
CA GLU A 75 -0.54 12.40 10.60
C GLU A 75 0.10 12.67 9.24
N VAL A 76 -0.70 12.72 8.16
CA VAL A 76 -0.23 13.10 6.83
C VAL A 76 0.28 14.55 6.83
N ARG A 77 -0.48 15.49 7.41
CA ARG A 77 -0.06 16.90 7.50
C ARG A 77 1.21 17.11 8.31
N GLN A 78 1.49 16.23 9.28
CA GLN A 78 2.70 16.25 10.10
C GLN A 78 3.88 15.48 9.46
N GLY A 79 3.68 14.85 8.28
CA GLY A 79 4.69 14.01 7.64
C GLY A 79 4.98 12.71 8.38
N LYS A 80 4.08 12.28 9.26
CA LYS A 80 4.21 11.06 10.08
C LYS A 80 3.67 9.80 9.39
N ALA A 81 2.80 9.97 8.40
CA ALA A 81 2.22 8.88 7.61
C ALA A 81 2.60 8.96 6.12
N ASP A 82 2.86 7.81 5.50
CA ASP A 82 3.06 7.70 4.05
C ASP A 82 1.72 7.88 3.32
N LEU A 83 1.73 8.67 2.25
CA LEU A 83 0.54 8.98 1.44
C LEU A 83 -0.18 7.73 0.91
N ARG A 84 0.54 6.64 0.59
CA ARG A 84 -0.08 5.40 0.10
C ARG A 84 -0.83 4.67 1.22
N VAL A 85 -0.29 4.71 2.44
CA VAL A 85 -0.96 4.17 3.63
C VAL A 85 -2.24 4.96 3.90
N ALA A 86 -2.15 6.28 3.91
CA ALA A 86 -3.32 7.15 4.11
C ALA A 86 -4.40 6.96 3.04
N ASN A 87 -4.01 6.84 1.76
CA ASN A 87 -4.94 6.58 0.66
C ASN A 87 -5.63 5.22 0.80
N CYS A 88 -4.88 4.18 1.21
CA CYS A 88 -5.44 2.86 1.48
C CYS A 88 -6.47 2.92 2.62
N ILE A 89 -6.14 3.61 3.73
CA ILE A 89 -7.05 3.83 4.86
C ILE A 89 -8.33 4.54 4.39
N GLY A 90 -8.22 5.62 3.61
CA GLY A 90 -9.38 6.34 3.09
C GLY A 90 -10.29 5.48 2.21
N TYR A 91 -9.70 4.65 1.34
CA TYR A 91 -10.46 3.73 0.50
C TYR A 91 -11.20 2.66 1.31
N LEU A 92 -10.53 2.02 2.27
CA LEU A 92 -11.12 1.01 3.14
C LEU A 92 -12.18 1.59 4.08
N ALA A 93 -11.96 2.79 4.61
CA ALA A 93 -12.93 3.52 5.43
C ALA A 93 -14.23 3.77 4.66
N GLY A 94 -14.16 4.12 3.37
CA GLY A 94 -15.34 4.26 2.52
C GLY A 94 -16.15 2.98 2.38
N HIS A 95 -15.49 1.84 2.16
CA HIS A 95 -16.15 0.52 2.13
C HIS A 95 -16.80 0.16 3.45
N LEU A 96 -16.13 0.44 4.57
CA LEU A 96 -16.66 0.15 5.89
C LEU A 96 -17.88 1.00 6.23
N ILE A 97 -17.84 2.32 5.95
CA ILE A 97 -19.01 3.19 6.12
C ILE A 97 -20.19 2.63 5.33
N LYS A 98 -19.96 2.21 4.09
CA LYS A 98 -21.03 1.67 3.26
C LYS A 98 -21.61 0.38 3.83
N ALA A 99 -20.77 -0.52 4.35
CA ALA A 99 -21.22 -1.76 4.99
C ALA A 99 -22.05 -1.48 6.25
N LEU A 100 -21.62 -0.52 7.09
CA LEU A 100 -22.35 -0.11 8.28
C LEU A 100 -23.72 0.49 7.95
N GLU A 101 -23.77 1.39 6.96
CA GLU A 101 -25.04 1.98 6.48
C GLU A 101 -26.01 0.91 5.95
N VAL A 102 -25.50 -0.03 5.14
CA VAL A 102 -26.34 -1.12 4.59
C VAL A 102 -26.89 -1.98 5.72
N SER A 103 -26.04 -2.40 6.67
CA SER A 103 -26.47 -3.22 7.80
C SER A 103 -27.51 -2.50 8.68
N GLU A 104 -27.36 -1.20 8.92
CA GLU A 104 -28.35 -0.42 9.67
C GLU A 104 -29.70 -0.35 8.93
N LEU A 105 -29.66 -0.13 7.61
CA LEU A 105 -30.87 -0.09 6.78
C LEU A 105 -31.58 -1.44 6.72
N GLU A 106 -30.83 -2.54 6.60
CA GLU A 106 -31.36 -3.91 6.64
C GLU A 106 -32.07 -4.19 7.97
N GLY A 107 -31.45 -3.84 9.11
CA GLY A 107 -32.08 -4.03 10.42
C GLY A 107 -33.36 -3.20 10.61
N ARG A 108 -33.38 -1.97 10.08
CA ARG A 108 -34.60 -1.13 10.07
C ARG A 108 -35.69 -1.73 9.18
N LEU A 109 -35.32 -2.30 8.03
CA LEU A 109 -36.25 -2.95 7.11
C LEU A 109 -36.87 -4.20 7.76
N GLU A 110 -36.05 -5.05 8.37
CA GLU A 110 -36.50 -6.24 9.10
C GLU A 110 -37.52 -5.89 10.19
N THR A 111 -37.27 -4.80 10.93
CA THR A 111 -38.20 -4.29 11.95
C THR A 111 -39.56 -3.92 11.33
N VAL A 112 -39.56 -3.24 10.19
CA VAL A 112 -40.79 -2.85 9.49
C VAL A 112 -41.52 -4.07 8.93
N GLU A 113 -40.80 -5.01 8.31
CA GLU A 113 -41.37 -6.25 7.76
C GLU A 113 -42.05 -7.09 8.84
N LYS A 114 -41.42 -7.21 10.01
CA LYS A 114 -42.00 -7.90 11.17
C LYS A 114 -43.33 -7.29 11.59
N VAL A 115 -43.41 -5.96 11.74
CA VAL A 115 -44.64 -5.26 12.12
C VAL A 115 -45.74 -5.44 11.06
N ILE A 116 -45.40 -5.46 9.77
CA ILE A 116 -46.36 -5.70 8.69
C ILE A 116 -46.89 -7.13 8.73
N LEU A 117 -46.02 -8.12 8.95
CA LEU A 117 -46.41 -9.53 9.07
C LEU A 117 -47.34 -9.75 10.26
N GLU A 118 -47.00 -9.23 11.43
CA GLU A 118 -47.84 -9.30 12.64
C GLU A 118 -49.24 -8.69 12.41
N ARG A 119 -49.32 -7.54 11.72
CA ARG A 119 -50.62 -6.92 11.39
C ARG A 119 -51.43 -7.72 10.38
N ARG A 120 -50.79 -8.45 9.46
CA ARG A 120 -51.48 -9.31 8.48
C ARG A 120 -51.99 -10.60 9.12
N THR A 121 -51.29 -11.16 10.09
CA THR A 121 -51.70 -12.40 10.79
C THR A 121 -52.76 -12.17 11.87
N MET A 122 -52.91 -10.94 12.36
CA MET A 122 -53.96 -10.54 13.31
C MET A 122 -55.32 -10.21 12.65
N ARG A 123 -55.43 -10.30 11.33
CA ARG A 123 -56.69 -10.14 10.56
C ARG A 123 -57.23 -11.49 10.13
#